data_AF-A0ABD0XFK6-F1
#
_entry.id   AF-A0ABD0XFK6-F1
#
_cell.length_a   1.000
_cell.length_b   1.000
_cell.length_c   1.000
_cell.angle_alpha   90.00
_cell.angle_beta   90.00
_cell.angle_gamma   90.00
#
_symmetry.space_group_name_H-M   'P 1'
#
loop_
_entity.id
_entity.type
_entity.pdbx_description
1 polymer ?
#
loop_
_entity_poly.entity_id
_entity_poly.type
_entity_poly.pdbx_seq_one_letter_code
_entity_poly.pdbx_strand_id
1 'polypeptide(L)' 'MSDLAHAIKKKVPDAKVTGKIGRRSSFEVTVNGKVAFSKLEVGGFPDTEEVVEMVKDVSQGGQMKKLMKKRNECILL' A
#
# COMPACT_ATOMS: atom_id res chain seq x y z
N MET A 1 13.19 -3.53 10.99
CA MET A 1 11.78 -3.87 10.71
C MET A 1 11.22 -2.79 9.80
N SER A 2 10.88 -3.16 8.57
CA SER A 2 10.55 -2.21 7.51
C SER A 2 9.03 -1.94 7.51
N ASP A 3 8.59 -1.05 8.38
CA ASP A 3 7.19 -0.66 8.49
C ASP A 3 6.77 0.25 7.32
N LEU A 4 5.87 -0.24 6.47
CA LEU A 4 5.25 0.55 5.38
C LEU A 4 4.71 1.90 5.88
N ALA A 5 4.11 1.91 7.08
CA ALA A 5 3.61 3.11 7.72
C ALA A 5 4.71 4.16 7.96
N HIS A 6 5.91 3.74 8.36
CA HIS A 6 7.05 4.65 8.56
C HIS A 6 7.54 5.23 7.22
N ALA A 7 7.62 4.40 6.17
CA ALA A 7 8.03 4.87 4.84
C ALA A 7 7.05 5.92 4.29
N ILE A 8 5.74 5.71 4.48
CA ILE A 8 4.70 6.67 4.08
C ILE A 8 4.84 7.96 4.88
N LYS A 9 4.90 7.88 6.22
CA LYS A 9 5.06 9.07 7.08
C LYS A 9 6.32 9.87 6.77
N LYS A 10 7.40 9.22 6.33
CA LYS A 10 8.66 9.89 5.96
C LYS A 10 8.51 10.75 4.70
N LYS A 11 7.68 10.35 3.73
CA LYS A 11 7.45 11.11 2.49
C LYS A 11 6.24 12.03 2.59
N VAL A 12 5.22 11.63 3.33
CA VAL A 12 3.97 12.36 3.55
C VAL A 12 3.67 12.36 5.05
N PRO A 13 4.22 13.32 5.81
CA PRO A 13 4.03 13.37 7.27
C PRO A 13 2.57 13.62 7.67
N ASP A 14 1.78 14.24 6.79
CA ASP A 14 0.35 14.49 6.97
C ASP A 14 -0.51 13.22 6.77
N ALA A 15 0.06 12.16 6.17
CA ALA A 15 -0.68 10.94 5.88
C ALA A 15 -0.99 10.14 7.15
N LYS A 16 -2.30 9.95 7.40
CA LYS A 16 -2.79 9.09 8.49
C LYS A 16 -2.85 7.63 8.06
N VAL A 17 -1.79 6.88 8.38
CA VAL A 17 -1.75 5.42 8.15
C VAL A 17 -2.46 4.70 9.30
N THR A 18 -3.46 3.88 8.98
CA THR A 18 -4.15 3.01 9.96
C THR A 18 -4.17 1.58 9.45
N GLY A 19 -3.86 0.63 10.32
CA GLY A 19 -3.97 -0.80 10.03
C GLY A 19 -5.27 -1.34 10.62
N LYS A 20 -6.15 -1.87 9.77
CA LYS A 20 -7.31 -2.65 10.22
C LYS A 20 -7.05 -4.13 9.94
N ILE A 21 -7.40 -4.97 10.90
CA ILE A 21 -7.38 -6.42 10.73
C ILE A 21 -8.59 -6.78 9.87
N GLY A 22 -8.35 -7.13 8.60
CA GLY A 22 -9.37 -7.57 7.66
C GLY A 22 -9.63 -9.09 7.73
N ARG A 23 -10.17 -9.65 6.65
CA ARG A 23 -10.29 -11.11 6.47
C ARG A 23 -8.92 -11.78 6.59
N ARG A 24 -8.89 -13.00 7.15
CA ARG A 24 -7.67 -13.82 7.22
C ARG A 24 -7.04 -13.93 5.82
N SER A 25 -5.73 -13.66 5.74
CA SER A 25 -4.89 -13.70 4.53
C SER A 25 -5.06 -12.56 3.51
N SER A 26 -5.99 -11.64 3.71
CA SER A 26 -6.19 -10.46 2.85
C SER A 26 -5.32 -9.28 3.28
N PHE A 27 -4.87 -8.49 2.30
CA PHE A 27 -4.20 -7.21 2.54
C PHE A 27 -4.72 -6.20 1.54
N GLU A 28 -5.41 -5.17 2.03
CA GLU A 28 -6.02 -4.14 1.20
C GLU A 28 -5.48 -2.77 1.64
N VAL A 29 -5.02 -1.98 0.66
CA VAL A 29 -4.58 -0.61 0.91
C VAL A 29 -5.68 0.30 0.43
N THR A 30 -6.23 1.10 1.34
CA THR A 30 -7.27 2.08 1.04
C THR A 30 -6.70 3.47 1.19
N VAL A 31 -6.88 4.33 0.20
CA VAL A 31 -6.44 5.73 0.20
C VAL A 31 -7.64 6.61 -0.08
N ASN A 32 -7.92 7.61 0.77
CA ASN A 32 -9.11 8.47 0.68
C ASN A 32 -10.44 7.70 0.51
N GLY A 33 -10.59 6.56 1.20
CA GLY A 33 -11.82 5.76 1.17
C GLY A 33 -12.02 4.90 -0.08
N LYS A 34 -11.05 4.86 -1.00
CA LYS A 34 -11.06 4.00 -2.19
C LYS A 34 -9.97 2.94 -2.08
N VAL A 35 -10.22 1.73 -2.58
CA VAL A 35 -9.25 0.62 -2.56
C VAL A 35 -8.19 0.83 -3.64
N ALA A 36 -6.95 1.10 -3.22
CA ALA A 36 -5.79 1.31 -4.09
C ALA A 36 -5.11 0.00 -4.47
N PHE A 37 -5.13 -0.96 -3.57
CA PHE A 37 -4.50 -2.25 -3.76
C PHE A 37 -5.29 -3.33 -3.04
N SER A 38 -5.42 -4.48 -3.69
CA SER A 38 -5.94 -5.68 -3.06
C SER A 38 -5.00 -6.84 -3.33
N LYS A 39 -4.43 -7.40 -2.26
CA LYS A 39 -3.60 -8.61 -2.32
C LYS A 39 -4.37 -9.79 -2.88
N LEU A 40 -5.69 -9.84 -2.72
CA LEU A 40 -6.50 -10.92 -3.30
C LEU A 40 -6.60 -10.79 -4.83
N GLU A 41 -6.69 -9.56 -5.36
CA GLU A 41 -6.70 -9.32 -6.81
C GLU A 41 -5.31 -9.55 -7.42
N VAL A 42 -4.26 -9.08 -6.75
CA VAL A 42 -2.88 -9.07 -7.29
C VAL A 42 -2.13 -10.38 -6.98
N GLY A 43 -2.51 -11.10 -5.92
CA GLY A 43 -1.86 -12.33 -5.47
C GLY A 43 -0.55 -12.13 -4.72
N GLY A 44 -0.24 -10.92 -4.24
CA GLY A 44 1.02 -10.59 -3.58
C GLY A 44 0.95 -9.36 -2.68
N PHE A 45 2.02 -9.08 -1.94
CA PHE A 45 2.14 -7.81 -1.21
C PHE A 45 2.63 -6.70 -2.16
N PRO A 46 2.15 -5.46 -1.96
CA PRO A 46 2.61 -4.34 -2.77
C PRO A 46 4.01 -3.92 -2.36
N ASP A 47 4.75 -3.34 -3.31
CA ASP A 47 6.04 -2.71 -3.05
C ASP A 47 5.89 -1.48 -2.16
N THR A 48 6.72 -1.39 -1.11
CA THR A 48 6.70 -0.26 -0.18
C THR A 48 6.87 1.07 -0.88
N GLU A 49 7.81 1.16 -1.81
CA GLU A 49 8.11 2.40 -2.55
C GLU A 49 6.94 2.81 -3.44
N GLU A 50 6.28 1.85 -4.09
CA GLU A 50 5.16 2.08 -4.99
C GLU A 50 3.92 2.58 -4.23
N VAL A 51 3.65 2.02 -3.04
CA VAL A 51 2.59 2.52 -2.16
C VAL A 51 2.89 3.94 -1.71
N VAL A 52 4.14 4.23 -1.34
CA VAL A 52 4.53 5.56 -0.87
C VAL A 52 4.41 6.60 -1.98
N GLU A 53 4.84 6.27 -3.20
CA GLU A 53 4.71 7.15 -4.36
C GLU A 53 3.24 7.40 -4.72
N MET A 54 2.41 6.36 -4.70
CA MET A 54 0.97 6.49 -4.94
C MET A 54 0.29 7.36 -3.87
N VAL A 55 0.60 7.17 -2.58
CA VAL A 55 0.07 8.01 -1.51
C VAL A 55 0.54 9.46 -1.67
N LYS A 56 1.80 9.67 -2.08
CA LYS A 56 2.33 11.01 -2.35
C LYS A 56 1.59 11.69 -3.50
N ASP A 57 1.37 10.99 -4.62
CA ASP A 57 0.65 11.53 -5.78
C ASP A 57 -0.79 11.94 -5.40
N VAL A 58 -1.50 11.05 -4.68
CA VAL A 58 -2.85 11.33 -4.17
C VAL A 58 -2.85 12.50 -3.18
N SER A 59 -1.84 12.59 -2.32
CA SER A 59 -1.69 13.70 -1.37
C SER A 59 -1.44 15.05 -2.05
N GLN A 60 -0.87 15.06 -3.26
CA GLN A 60 -0.64 16.27 -4.06
C GLN A 60 -1.86 16.65 -4.92
N GLY A 61 -2.99 15.94 -4.79
CA GLY A 61 -4.18 16.14 -5.63
C GLY A 61 -4.19 15.32 -6.91
N GLY A 62 -3.25 14.38 -7.06
CA GLY A 62 -3.19 13.45 -8.17
C GLY A 62 -4.31 12.41 -8.15
N GLN A 63 -4.44 11.68 -9.26
CA GLN A 63 -5.42 10.61 -9.38
C GLN A 63 -4.89 9.33 -8.74
N MET A 64 -5.70 8.76 -7.86
CA MET A 64 -5.43 7.48 -7.25
C MET A 64 -5.39 6.35 -8.29
N LYS A 65 -4.22 5.74 -8.46
CA LYS A 65 -4.01 4.60 -9.36
C LYS A 65 -4.06 3.29 -8.60
N LYS A 66 -4.73 2.29 -9.18
CA LYS A 66 -4.70 0.92 -8.66
C LYS A 66 -3.29 0.36 -8.85
N LEU A 67 -2.68 -0.07 -7.74
CA LEU A 67 -1.42 -0.79 -7.77
C LEU A 67 -1.71 -2.24 -8.19
N MET A 68 -1.03 -2.71 -9.23
CA MET A 68 -1.13 -4.10 -9.72
C MET A 68 0.21 -4.84 -9.71
N LYS A 69 1.31 -4.16 -9.35
CA LYS A 69 2.61 -4.79 -9.20
C LYS A 69 2.71 -5.53 -7.86
N LYS A 70 3.39 -6.67 -7.91
CA LYS A 70 3.69 -7.54 -6.78
C LYS A 70 5.20 -7.74 -6.70
N ARG A 71 5.72 -7.82 -5.47
CA ARG A 71 6.99 -8.53 -5.22
C ARG A 71 6.76 -10.01 -5.40
N ASN A 72 7.27 -10.58 -6.48
CA ASN A 72 7.43 -12.03 -6.61
C ASN A 72 8.68 -12.48 -5.83
N GLU A 73 8.72 -12.26 -4.52
CA GLU A 73 9.73 -12.93 -3.68
C GLU A 73 9.13 -14.24 -3.20
N CYS A 74 9.07 -15.21 -4.12
CA CYS A 74 8.90 -16.62 -3.77
C CYS A 74 10.19 -17.08 -3.08
N ILE A 75 10.24 -17.00 -1.75
CA ILE A 75 11.22 -17.74 -0.96
C ILE A 75 10.51 -18.99 -0.45
N LEU A 76 10.77 -20.12 -1.10
CA LEU A 76 10.56 -21.44 -0.50
C LEU A 76 11.67 -21.63 0.53
N LEU A 77 11.29 -21.84 1.78
CA LEU A 77 12.20 -22.20 2.87
C LEU A 77 12.66 -23.65 2.70
#